data_AF-A0A1M4JGZ5-F1
#
_entry.id   AF-A0A1M4JGZ5-F1
#
_cell.length_a   1.000
_cell.length_b   1.000
_cell.length_c   1.000
_cell.angle_alpha   90.00
_cell.angle_beta   90.00
_cell.angle_gamma   90.00
#
_symmetry.space_group_name_H-M   'P 1'
#
loop_
_entity.id
_entity.type
_entity.pdbx_description
1 polymer ?
#
loop_
_entity_poly.entity_id
_entity_poly.type
_entity_poly.pdbx_seq_one_letter_code
_entity_poly.pdbx_strand_id
1 'polypeptide(L)' 'MLVIHGQQDFRIPVEQGLAAFSALQRKGIESKFLYFPDENHWVLKPQNSILWHDTVNGWLKQHIGQ' A
#
# COMPACT_ATOMS: atom_id res chain seq x y z
N MET A 1 -5.34 -1.56 8.65
CA MET A 1 -5.24 -0.53 7.60
C MET A 1 -4.17 -0.93 6.59
N LEU A 2 -4.52 -1.04 5.31
CA LEU A 2 -3.56 -1.28 4.23
C LEU A 2 -3.14 0.06 3.61
N VAL A 3 -1.85 0.38 3.64
CA VAL A 3 -1.27 1.57 3.00
C VAL A 3 -0.46 1.11 1.80
N ILE A 4 -0.63 1.77 0.65
CA ILE A 4 0.00 1.38 -0.63
C ILE A 4 0.62 2.63 -1.24
N HIS A 5 1.88 2.59 -1.68
CA HIS A 5 2.56 3.76 -2.24
C HIS A 5 3.58 3.40 -3.32
N GLY A 6 3.62 4.18 -4.40
CA GLY A 6 4.63 4.10 -5.46
C GLY A 6 5.72 5.17 -5.31
N GLN A 7 6.99 4.79 -5.43
CA GLN A 7 8.13 5.72 -5.25
C GLN A 7 8.16 6.86 -6.27
N GLN A 8 7.67 6.63 -7.49
CA GLN A 8 7.68 7.60 -8.57
C GLN A 8 6.37 8.42 -8.63
N ASP A 9 5.59 8.40 -7.55
CA ASP A 9 4.46 9.30 -7.40
C ASP A 9 4.97 10.71 -7.03
N PHE A 10 5.22 11.51 -8.06
CA PHE A 10 5.61 12.91 -7.87
C PHE A 10 4.43 13.84 -7.51
N ARG A 11 3.19 13.31 -7.47
CA ARG A 11 2.03 14.07 -6.97
C ARG A 11 1.92 13.96 -5.45
N ILE A 12 2.25 12.79 -4.90
CA ILE A 12 2.22 12.50 -3.47
C ILE A 12 3.53 11.79 -3.09
N PRO A 13 4.50 12.50 -2.48
CA PRO A 13 5.78 11.92 -2.09
C PRO A 13 5.61 10.70 -1.16
N VAL A 14 6.48 9.70 -1.29
CA VAL A 14 6.44 8.42 -0.54
C VAL A 14 6.44 8.61 0.98
N GLU A 15 7.04 9.70 1.45
CA GLU A 15 7.11 10.08 2.86
C GLU A 15 5.71 10.24 3.47
N GLN A 16 4.70 10.63 2.68
CA GLN A 16 3.32 10.73 3.15
C GLN A 16 2.75 9.34 3.50
N GLY A 17 2.99 8.34 2.66
CA GLY A 17 2.61 6.95 2.93
C GLY A 17 3.36 6.38 4.14
N LEU A 18 4.67 6.63 4.23
CA LEU A 18 5.49 6.21 5.37
C LEU A 18 5.09 6.90 6.68
N ALA A 19 4.71 8.18 6.63
CA ALA A 19 4.22 8.92 7.79
C ALA A 19 2.89 8.35 8.30
N ALA A 20 1.95 8.07 7.40
CA ALA A 20 0.68 7.42 7.74
C ALA A 20 0.91 6.04 8.36
N PHE A 21 1.76 5.20 7.74
CA PHE A 21 2.11 3.89 8.27
C PHE A 21 2.77 3.98 9.65
N SER A 22 3.74 4.88 9.82
CA SER A 22 4.41 5.10 11.10
C SER A 22 3.45 5.55 12.20
N ALA A 23 2.47 6.39 11.88
CA ALA A 23 1.43 6.81 12.81
C ALA A 23 0.52 5.65 13.23
N LEU A 24 0.17 4.75 12.31
CA LEU A 24 -0.61 3.54 12.60
C LEU A 24 0.17 2.60 13.54
N GLN A 25 1.45 2.37 13.25
CA GLN A 25 2.34 1.55 14.08
C GLN A 25 2.44 2.11 15.52
N ARG A 26 2.64 3.43 15.67
CA ARG A 26 2.70 4.08 17.00
C ARG A 26 1.40 3.98 17.80
N LYS A 27 0.26 3.85 17.11
CA LYS A 27 -1.06 3.70 17.73
C LYS A 27 -1.44 2.24 18.01
N GLY A 28 -0.58 1.27 17.67
CA GLY A 28 -0.88 -0.15 17.79
C GLY A 28 -2.02 -0.62 16.88
N ILE A 29 -2.29 0.11 15.79
CA ILE A 29 -3.32 -0.27 14.82
C ILE A 29 -2.70 -1.24 13.81
N GLU A 30 -3.33 -2.42 13.67
CA GLU A 30 -2.93 -3.40 12.67
C GLU A 30 -2.83 -2.74 11.29
N SER A 31 -1.64 -2.81 10.69
CA SER A 31 -1.38 -2.16 9.42
C SER A 31 -0.31 -2.86 8.60
N LYS A 32 -0.42 -2.72 7.28
CA LYS A 32 0.52 -3.26 6.29
C LYS A 32 0.88 -2.17 5.29
N PHE A 33 2.14 -2.13 4.85
CA PHE A 33 2.63 -1.21 3.82
C PHE A 33 3.04 -1.99 2.58
N LEU A 34 2.39 -1.74 1.45
CA LEU A 34 2.77 -2.27 0.13
C LEU A 34 3.48 -1.17 -0.66
N TYR A 35 4.76 -1.40 -0.95
CA TYR A 35 5.63 -0.42 -1.58
C TYR A 35 6.06 -0.87 -2.97
N PHE A 36 5.95 0.03 -3.94
CA PHE A 36 6.41 -0.19 -5.30
C PHE A 36 7.51 0.81 -5.67
N PRO A 37 8.80 0.40 -5.73
CA PRO A 37 9.92 1.30 -6.02
C PRO A 37 9.92 1.84 -7.46
N ASP A 38 9.13 1.23 -8.34
CA ASP A 38 9.17 1.42 -9.79
C ASP A 38 7.80 1.75 -10.40
N GLU A 39 6.82 2.08 -9.55
CA GLU A 39 5.49 2.58 -9.94
C GLU A 39 5.35 4.07 -9.64
N ASN A 40 4.46 4.72 -10.39
CA ASN A 40 4.05 6.09 -10.15
C ASN A 40 2.76 6.13 -9.30
N HIS A 41 1.93 7.14 -9.48
CA HIS A 41 0.63 7.24 -8.80
C HIS A 41 -0.37 6.13 -9.21
N TRP A 42 -0.10 5.42 -10.31
CA TRP A 42 -0.84 4.27 -10.77
C TRP A 42 0.04 3.02 -10.69
N VAL A 43 -0.59 1.85 -10.61
CA VAL A 43 0.10 0.55 -10.74
C VAL A 43 0.01 0.12 -12.20
N LEU A 44 1.10 0.29 -12.95
CA LEU A 44 1.13 0.13 -14.41
C LEU A 44 1.76 -1.18 -14.85
N LYS A 45 2.75 -1.71 -14.12
CA LYS A 45 3.43 -2.95 -14.54
C LYS A 45 2.52 -4.15 -14.28
N PRO A 46 2.38 -5.10 -15.23
CA PRO A 46 1.49 -6.23 -15.07
C PRO A 46 1.74 -7.05 -13.80
N GLN A 47 3.02 -7.33 -13.49
CA GLN A 47 3.40 -8.11 -12.31
C GLN A 47 3.07 -7.37 -11.01
N ASN A 48 3.27 -6.05 -10.96
CA ASN A 48 2.92 -5.23 -9.82
C ASN A 48 1.40 -5.14 -9.65
N SER A 49 0.65 -5.10 -10.75
CA SER A 49 -0.82 -5.11 -10.72
C SER A 49 -1.36 -6.42 -10.13
N ILE A 50 -0.78 -7.57 -10.49
CA ILE A 50 -1.14 -8.86 -9.88
C ILE A 50 -0.88 -8.82 -8.37
N LEU A 51 0.32 -8.42 -7.94
CA LEU A 51 0.67 -8.32 -6.52
C LEU A 51 -0.25 -7.35 -5.76
N TRP A 52 -0.61 -6.22 -6.39
CA TRP A 52 -1.53 -5.24 -5.83
C TRP A 52 -2.91 -5.87 -5.57
N HIS A 53 -3.50 -6.53 -6.58
CA HIS A 53 -4.81 -7.18 -6.46
C HIS A 53 -4.78 -8.30 -5.43
N ASP A 54 -3.77 -9.18 -5.46
CA ASP A 54 -3.61 -10.27 -4.50
C ASP A 54 -3.50 -9.75 -3.06
N THR A 55 -2.74 -8.65 -2.87
CA THR A 55 -2.57 -8.04 -1.54
C THR A 55 -3.87 -7.39 -1.05
N VAL A 56 -4.57 -6.64 -1.91
CA VAL A 56 -5.83 -5.99 -1.56
C VAL A 56 -6.91 -7.03 -1.25
N ASN A 57 -7.10 -8.02 -2.13
CA ASN A 57 -8.09 -9.08 -1.94
C ASN A 57 -7.76 -9.93 -0.70
N GLY A 58 -6.50 -10.29 -0.49
CA GLY A 58 -6.08 -11.02 0.72
C GLY A 58 -6.35 -10.23 2.00
N TRP A 59 -6.11 -8.91 1.98
CA TRP A 59 -6.40 -8.03 3.11
C TRP A 59 -7.91 -7.95 3.40
N LEU A 60 -8.74 -7.77 2.37
CA LEU A 60 -10.19 -7.76 2.49
C LEU A 60 -10.73 -9.08 3.03
N LYS A 61 -10.26 -10.21 2.49
CA LYS A 61 -10.63 -11.55 2.96
C LYS A 61 -10.36 -11.74 4.45
N GLN A 62 -9.19 -11.30 4.92
CA GLN A 62 -8.80 -11.41 6.34
C GLN A 62 -9.69 -10.58 7.27
N HIS A 63 -10.13 -9.40 6.84
CA HIS A 63 -10.77 -8.42 7.75
C HIS A 63 -12.28 -8.30 7.61
N ILE A 64 -12.84 -8.60 6.43
CA ILE A 64 -14.27 -8.45 6.13
C ILE A 64 -14.89 -9.71 5.49
N GLY A 65 -14.10 -10.78 5.27
CA GLY A 65 -14.62 -12.08 4.86
C GLY A 65 -15.16 -12.18 3.43
N GLN A 66 -14.77 -11.27 2.52
CA GLN A 66 -15.09 -11.34 1.09
C GLN A 66 -13.97 -12.00 0.29
#